data_AF-K1RHE2-F1
#
_entry.id   AF-K1RHE2-F1
#
_cell.length_a   1.000
_cell.length_b   1.000
_cell.length_c   1.000
_cell.angle_alpha   90.00
_cell.angle_beta   90.00
_cell.angle_gamma   90.00
#
_symmetry.space_group_name_H-M   'P 1'
#
loop_
_entity.id
_entity.type
_entity.pdbx_description
1 polymer ?
#
loop_
_entity_poly.entity_id
_entity_poly.type
_entity_poly.pdbx_seq_one_letter_code
_entity_poly.pdbx_strand_id
1 'polypeptide(L)'
;MSLLIGAYGFLILIPTSKGAYISYRGECPDGHKEGDTWAWGDSCGECSCHVGYWTCVSCGVLAQAEHCYHESNTHAHYPNCCPSLVCVGDPHFNQTKYDILGK
;
A
#
# COMPACT_ATOMS: atom_id res chain seq x y z
N MET A 1 -14.83 -7.77 6.49
CA MET A 1 -14.77 -9.03 5.70
C MET A 1 -16.01 -9.03 4.83
N SER A 2 -15.91 -8.55 3.60
CA SER A 2 -17.06 -8.39 2.72
C SER A 2 -16.93 -9.37 1.56
N LEU A 3 -17.91 -10.25 1.43
CA LEU A 3 -17.99 -11.29 0.41
C LEU A 3 -18.76 -10.76 -0.80
N LEU A 4 -18.13 -10.73 -1.98
CA LEU A 4 -18.82 -10.62 -3.26
C LEU A 4 -18.51 -11.87 -4.07
N ILE A 5 -19.53 -12.71 -4.29
CA ILE A 5 -19.42 -13.98 -5.00
C ILE A 5 -19.70 -13.72 -6.48
N GLY A 6 -18.63 -13.69 -7.31
CA GLY A 6 -18.74 -13.71 -8.76
C GLY A 6 -18.83 -15.15 -9.28
N ALA A 7 -19.70 -15.40 -10.27
CA ALA A 7 -20.15 -16.70 -10.74
C ALA A 7 -19.14 -17.61 -11.47
N TYR A 8 -17.84 -17.32 -11.41
CA TYR A 8 -16.78 -18.21 -11.90
C TYR A 8 -15.69 -18.24 -10.83
N GLY A 9 -15.51 -19.40 -10.19
CA GLY A 9 -14.79 -19.59 -8.92
C GLY A 9 -13.30 -19.28 -8.98
N PHE A 10 -12.95 -18.00 -9.05
CA PHE A 10 -11.63 -17.49 -8.72
C PHE A 10 -11.79 -16.67 -7.43
N LEU A 11 -11.45 -17.28 -6.30
CA LEU A 11 -11.41 -16.62 -4.99
C LEU A 11 -10.24 -15.63 -4.98
N ILE A 12 -10.48 -14.39 -5.42
CA ILE A 12 -9.52 -13.31 -5.24
C ILE A 12 -9.62 -12.87 -3.78
N LEU A 13 -8.74 -13.42 -2.94
CA LEU A 13 -8.45 -12.86 -1.64
C LEU A 13 -7.73 -11.53 -1.88
N ILE A 14 -8.46 -10.42 -1.85
CA ILE A 14 -7.85 -9.10 -1.86
C ILE A 14 -7.30 -8.87 -0.44
N PRO A 15 -5.98 -8.83 -0.23
CA PRO A 15 -5.44 -8.52 1.08
C PRO A 15 -5.85 -7.09 1.43
N THR A 16 -6.66 -6.93 2.47
CA THR A 16 -6.92 -5.61 3.05
C THR A 16 -5.70 -5.23 3.89
N SER A 17 -4.71 -4.59 3.28
CA SER A 17 -3.64 -3.94 4.04
C SER A 17 -4.27 -2.83 4.90
N LYS A 18 -3.93 -2.79 6.18
CA LYS A 18 -4.37 -1.72 7.09
C LYS A 18 -3.52 -0.48 6.86
N GLY A 19 -3.82 0.25 5.78
CA GLY A 19 -3.26 1.54 5.41
C GLY A 19 -3.26 2.57 6.55
N ALA A 20 -2.28 3.48 6.60
CA ALA A 20 -2.56 4.74 7.27
C ALA A 20 -3.62 5.44 6.42
N TYR A 21 -4.77 5.75 7.01
CA TYR A 21 -5.89 6.39 6.35
C TYR A 21 -6.15 7.72 7.02
N ILE A 22 -6.19 8.77 6.21
CA ILE A 22 -6.62 10.10 6.66
C ILE A 22 -7.78 10.56 5.79
N SER A 23 -8.70 11.27 6.41
CA SER A 23 -9.85 11.88 5.74
C SER A 23 -9.98 13.32 6.19
N TYR A 24 -10.20 14.20 5.22
CA TYR A 24 -10.48 15.60 5.46
C TYR A 24 -11.80 15.96 4.82
N ARG A 25 -12.63 16.68 5.57
CA ARG A 25 -13.88 17.26 5.05
C ARG A 25 -13.58 18.60 4.38
N GLY A 26 -14.25 18.86 3.28
CA GLY A 26 -14.09 20.10 2.50
C GLY A 26 -13.72 19.83 1.06
N GLU A 27 -13.38 20.90 0.36
CA GLU A 27 -12.94 20.85 -1.03
C GLU A 27 -11.60 20.13 -1.15
N CYS A 28 -11.37 19.53 -2.31
CA CYS A 28 -10.11 18.88 -2.60
C CYS A 28 -9.01 19.93 -2.83
N PRO A 29 -7.80 19.68 -2.31
CA PRO A 29 -6.72 20.66 -2.36
C PRO A 29 -6.23 20.88 -3.80
N ASP A 30 -5.45 21.93 -4.00
CA ASP A 30 -4.67 22.19 -5.22
C ASP A 30 -5.47 22.16 -6.54
N GLY A 31 -6.77 22.46 -6.45
CA GLY A 31 -7.67 22.48 -7.61
C GLY A 31 -8.10 21.09 -8.11
N HIS A 32 -7.80 20.03 -7.35
CA HIS A 32 -8.28 18.68 -7.65
C HIS A 32 -9.82 18.63 -7.66
N LYS A 33 -10.35 17.80 -8.55
CA LYS A 33 -11.78 17.60 -8.77
C LYS A 33 -12.20 16.20 -8.38
N GLU A 34 -13.51 16.01 -8.21
CA GLU A 34 -14.07 14.71 -7.92
C GLU A 34 -13.57 13.64 -8.90
N GLY A 35 -13.06 12.53 -8.37
CA GLY A 35 -12.49 11.44 -9.16
C GLY A 35 -10.99 11.56 -9.40
N ASP A 36 -10.36 12.71 -9.12
CA ASP A 36 -8.91 12.85 -9.22
C ASP A 36 -8.21 12.00 -8.14
N THR A 37 -7.06 11.44 -8.52
CA THR A 37 -6.10 10.86 -7.60
C THR A 37 -4.72 11.50 -7.74
N TRP A 38 -3.96 11.53 -6.64
CA TRP A 38 -2.60 12.08 -6.61
C TRP A 38 -1.72 11.38 -5.59
N ALA A 39 -0.40 11.50 -5.75
CA ALA A 39 0.56 10.93 -4.82
C ALA A 39 0.47 11.60 -3.43
N TRP A 40 0.54 10.80 -2.37
CA TRP A 40 0.54 11.31 -1.01
C TRP A 40 1.95 11.78 -0.58
N GLY A 41 2.39 12.91 -1.13
CA GLY A 41 3.72 13.48 -0.89
C GLY A 41 4.85 12.54 -1.35
N ASP A 42 5.95 12.52 -0.59
CA ASP A 42 7.10 11.62 -0.85
C ASP A 42 6.90 10.19 -0.32
N SER A 43 5.78 9.92 0.35
CA SER A 43 5.47 8.60 0.89
C SER A 43 4.77 7.74 -0.15
N CYS A 44 4.98 6.42 -0.10
CA CYS A 44 4.20 5.50 -0.91
C CYS A 44 2.74 5.46 -0.43
N GLY A 45 1.90 6.23 -1.12
CA GLY A 45 0.48 6.40 -0.84
C GLY A 45 -0.21 7.17 -1.94
N GLU A 46 -1.53 7.11 -1.94
CA GLU A 46 -2.38 7.81 -2.90
C GLU A 46 -3.50 8.53 -2.16
N CYS A 47 -3.86 9.70 -2.67
CA CYS A 47 -5.01 10.47 -2.26
C CYS A 47 -6.08 10.41 -3.34
N SER A 48 -7.35 10.52 -2.93
CA SER A 48 -8.51 10.52 -3.81
C SER A 48 -9.49 11.60 -3.39
N CYS A 49 -10.00 12.33 -4.38
CA CYS A 49 -11.00 13.38 -4.20
C CYS A 49 -12.42 12.85 -4.37
N HIS A 50 -13.30 13.26 -3.46
CA HIS A 50 -14.73 12.94 -3.47
C HIS A 50 -15.56 14.23 -3.27
N VAL A 51 -16.88 14.14 -3.45
CA VAL A 51 -17.77 15.28 -3.18
C VAL A 51 -17.73 15.65 -1.71
N GLY A 52 -17.14 16.82 -1.40
CA GLY A 52 -17.13 17.42 -0.07
C GLY A 52 -16.15 16.78 0.93
N TYR A 53 -15.29 15.86 0.48
CA TYR A 53 -14.19 15.34 1.27
C TYR A 53 -13.10 14.73 0.37
N TRP A 54 -11.92 14.55 0.92
CA TRP A 54 -10.84 13.78 0.29
C TRP A 54 -10.18 12.86 1.30
N THR A 55 -9.51 11.83 0.79
CA THR A 55 -8.86 10.81 1.61
C THR A 55 -7.48 10.50 1.08
N CYS A 56 -6.55 10.09 1.95
CA CYS A 56 -5.30 9.48 1.53
C CYS A 56 -5.07 8.15 2.24
N VAL A 57 -4.46 7.22 1.51
CA VAL A 57 -4.11 5.87 1.95
C VAL A 57 -2.64 5.60 1.69
N SER A 58 -1.98 4.93 2.63
CA SER A 58 -0.63 4.39 2.46
C SER A 58 -0.61 2.87 2.57
N CYS A 59 0.57 2.28 2.39
CA CYS A 59 0.83 0.83 2.41
C CYS A 59 0.42 0.10 3.70
N GLY A 60 0.19 0.87 4.77
CA GLY A 60 -0.30 0.34 6.02
C GLY A 60 0.76 -0.17 6.96
N VAL A 61 0.31 -0.83 8.02
CA VAL A 61 1.21 -1.41 9.02
C VAL A 61 1.98 -2.56 8.38
N LEU A 62 3.28 -2.39 8.28
CA LEU A 62 4.19 -3.40 7.78
C LEU A 62 4.30 -4.56 8.78
N ALA A 63 4.22 -5.79 8.30
CA ALA A 63 4.35 -6.97 9.14
C ALA A 63 5.79 -7.11 9.63
N GLN A 64 5.99 -7.31 10.93
CA GLN A 64 7.30 -7.65 11.48
C GLN A 64 7.39 -9.17 11.62
N ALA A 65 8.44 -9.76 11.06
CA ALA A 65 8.73 -11.18 11.15
C ALA A 65 10.23 -11.39 11.29
N GLU A 66 10.61 -12.35 12.12
CA GLU A 66 11.98 -12.80 12.28
C GLU A 66 12.51 -13.37 10.95
N HIS A 67 13.80 -13.19 10.68
CA HIS A 67 14.45 -13.73 9.47
C HIS A 67 13.86 -13.20 8.15
N CYS A 68 13.33 -11.98 8.17
CA CYS A 68 12.79 -11.31 6.99
C CYS A 68 13.24 -9.84 6.92
N TYR A 69 13.22 -9.26 5.72
CA TYR A 69 13.38 -7.81 5.50
C TYR A 69 12.28 -7.27 4.60
N HIS A 70 12.08 -5.96 4.65
CA HIS A 70 11.14 -5.27 3.77
C HIS A 70 11.83 -4.82 2.48
N GLU A 71 11.18 -5.07 1.35
CA GLU A 71 11.61 -4.60 0.03
C GLU A 71 10.54 -3.73 -0.59
N SER A 72 10.90 -2.51 -0.96
CA SER A 72 10.01 -1.54 -1.59
C SER A 72 10.51 -1.14 -2.97
N ASN A 73 9.59 -0.96 -3.91
CA ASN A 73 9.89 -0.37 -5.22
C ASN A 73 9.58 1.13 -5.21
N THR A 74 10.58 1.96 -4.94
CA THR A 74 10.41 3.43 -4.83
C THR A 74 10.10 4.12 -6.16
N HIS A 75 10.18 3.41 -7.29
CA HIS A 75 9.88 3.96 -8.62
C HIS A 75 8.47 3.63 -9.09
N ALA A 76 7.75 2.75 -8.40
CA ALA A 76 6.38 2.40 -8.74
C ALA A 76 5.39 3.41 -8.13
N HIS A 77 4.21 3.52 -8.74
CA HIS A 77 3.09 4.22 -8.11
C HIS A 77 2.40 3.33 -7.07
N TYR A 78 1.72 3.94 -6.10
CA TYR A 78 0.85 3.21 -5.18
C TYR A 78 -0.21 2.41 -5.97
N PRO A 79 -0.56 1.18 -5.55
CA PRO A 79 -0.07 0.44 -4.38
C PRO A 79 1.24 -0.35 -4.61
N ASN A 80 1.80 -0.29 -5.82
CA ASN A 80 2.95 -1.13 -6.21
C ASN A 80 4.29 -0.68 -5.60
N CYS A 81 4.38 0.55 -5.07
CA CYS A 81 5.55 0.95 -4.28
C CYS A 81 5.54 0.40 -2.84
N CYS A 82 4.47 -0.29 -2.43
CA CYS A 82 4.35 -0.75 -1.06
C CYS A 82 5.37 -1.83 -0.71
N PRO A 83 5.98 -1.77 0.48
CA PRO A 83 6.96 -2.77 0.86
C PRO A 83 6.34 -4.16 0.94
N SER A 84 6.98 -5.15 0.33
CA SER A 84 6.74 -6.56 0.55
C SER A 84 7.72 -7.11 1.58
N LEU A 85 7.31 -8.17 2.28
CA LEU A 85 8.17 -8.89 3.19
C LEU A 85 8.87 -10.02 2.41
N VAL A 86 10.20 -10.09 2.50
CA VAL A 86 11.03 -11.14 1.90
C VAL A 86 11.78 -11.86 3.01
N CYS A 87 11.60 -13.18 3.08
CA CYS A 87 12.07 -14.01 4.18
C CYS A 87 13.13 -15.02 3.73
N VAL A 88 13.93 -15.50 4.68
CA VAL A 88 14.89 -16.59 4.43
C VAL A 88 14.15 -17.80 3.84
N GLY A 89 14.61 -18.25 2.67
CA GLY A 89 13.99 -19.34 1.92
C GLY A 89 13.16 -18.90 0.70
N ASP A 90 12.85 -17.61 0.58
CA ASP A 90 12.18 -17.09 -0.61
C ASP A 90 13.13 -17.12 -1.84
N PRO A 91 12.62 -17.38 -3.06
CA PRO A 91 13.44 -17.47 -4.28
C PRO A 91 14.25 -16.21 -4.61
N HIS A 92 13.84 -15.06 -4.09
CA HIS A 92 14.49 -13.76 -4.32
C HIS A 92 15.14 -13.20 -3.04
N PHE A 93 15.32 -14.03 -2.01
CA PHE A 93 15.99 -13.63 -0.78
C PHE A 93 17.45 -13.25 -1.05
N ASN A 94 17.86 -12.07 -0.59
CA ASN A 94 19.22 -11.59 -0.70
C ASN A 94 19.89 -11.57 0.68
N GLN A 95 20.84 -12.50 0.89
CA GLN A 95 21.57 -12.64 2.15
C GLN A 95 22.31 -11.34 2.53
N THR A 96 23.02 -10.71 1.60
CA THR A 96 23.76 -9.46 1.87
C THR A 96 22.83 -8.34 2.35
N LYS A 97 21.63 -8.23 1.76
CA LYS A 97 20.63 -7.25 2.16
C LYS A 97 20.08 -7.55 3.56
N TYR A 98 19.84 -8.82 3.86
CA TYR A 98 19.46 -9.27 5.20
C TYR A 98 20.56 -8.99 6.23
N ASP A 99 21.84 -9.21 5.92
CA ASP A 99 22.92 -8.94 6.88
C ASP A 99 23.07 -7.44 7.22
N ILE A 100 22.59 -6.56 6.35
CA ILE A 100 22.61 -5.09 6.55
C ILE A 100 21.33 -4.60 7.27
N LEU A 101 20.17 -5.17 6.93
CA LEU A 101 18.85 -4.66 7.34
C LEU A 101 18.12 -5.55 8.36
N GLY A 102 18.43 -6.84 8.35
CA GLY A 102 17.84 -7.86 9.20
C GLY A 102 18.23 -7.60 10.65
N LYS A 103 17.21 -7.36 11.47
CA LYS A 103 17.35 -7.39 12.92
C LYS A 103 17.36 -8.83 13.40
#